data_AF-A0A2T8KJ29-F1
#
_entry.id   AF-A0A2T8KJ29-F1
#
_cell.length_a   1.000
_cell.length_b   1.000
_cell.length_c   1.000
_cell.angle_alpha   90.00
_cell.angle_beta   90.00
_cell.angle_gamma   90.00
#
_symmetry.space_group_name_H-M   'P 1'
#
loop_
_entity.id
_entity.type
_entity.pdbx_description
1 polymer ?
#
loop_
_entity_poly.entity_id
_entity_poly.type
_entity_poly.pdbx_seq_one_letter_code
_entity_poly.pdbx_strand_id
1 'polypeptide(L)'
;MEFSPKMVIAPVLIHWHWCMYVWDFGRNKIIVLDPMDMPLGEEYMATKHRHSVSIMRAAMQEAKQRYFPNTPANMETWGIEYLTVCEARQHYIRSVRHVLREIL
;
A
#
# COMPACT_ATOMS: atom_id res chain seq x y z
N MET A 1 -12.80 21.89 14.26
CA MET A 1 -12.45 20.47 14.13
C MET A 1 -11.25 20.39 13.21
N GLU A 2 -10.10 19.95 13.70
CA GLU A 2 -8.97 19.61 12.82
C GLU A 2 -9.31 18.31 12.08
N PHE A 3 -9.19 18.34 10.76
CA PHE A 3 -9.29 17.15 9.93
C PHE A 3 -7.96 16.39 10.02
N SER A 4 -7.94 15.27 10.73
CA SER A 4 -6.82 14.32 10.67
C SER A 4 -7.21 13.14 9.78
N PRO A 5 -6.46 12.85 8.71
CA PRO A 5 -6.76 11.70 7.87
C PRO A 5 -6.60 10.42 8.70
N LYS A 6 -7.62 9.55 8.70
CA LYS A 6 -7.52 8.22 9.35
C LYS A 6 -6.64 7.28 8.55
N MET A 7 -6.65 7.43 7.23
CA MET A 7 -6.00 6.53 6.29
C MET A 7 -5.65 7.25 4.99
N VAL A 8 -4.50 6.92 4.41
CA VAL A 8 -4.18 7.25 3.01
C VAL A 8 -3.98 5.94 2.26
N ILE A 9 -4.62 5.81 1.10
CA ILE A 9 -4.56 4.62 0.26
C ILE A 9 -3.95 5.02 -1.09
N ALA A 10 -2.91 4.31 -1.51
CA ALA A 10 -2.25 4.52 -2.79
C ALA A 10 -2.19 3.22 -3.60
N PRO A 11 -2.74 3.18 -4.82
CA PRO A 11 -2.45 2.10 -5.75
C PRO A 11 -1.02 2.25 -6.29
N VAL A 12 -0.25 1.16 -6.31
CA VAL A 12 1.14 1.15 -6.77
C VAL A 12 1.32 -0.01 -7.74
N LEU A 13 1.81 0.27 -8.95
CA LEU A 13 2.11 -0.75 -9.94
C LEU A 13 3.53 -1.29 -9.74
N ILE A 14 3.67 -2.58 -9.43
CA ILE A 14 4.96 -3.24 -9.19
C ILE A 14 4.99 -4.55 -9.99
N HIS A 15 6.00 -4.70 -10.86
CA HIS A 15 6.14 -5.89 -11.72
C HIS A 15 4.83 -6.26 -12.45
N TRP A 16 4.13 -5.26 -12.99
CA TRP A 16 2.84 -5.43 -13.69
C TRP A 16 1.65 -5.86 -12.82
N HIS A 17 1.81 -5.88 -11.50
CA HIS A 17 0.72 -6.14 -10.55
C HIS A 17 0.32 -4.83 -9.87
N TRP A 18 -0.99 -4.54 -9.80
CA TRP A 18 -1.47 -3.46 -8.95
C TRP A 18 -1.50 -3.93 -7.50
N CYS A 19 -0.71 -3.24 -6.68
CA CYS A 19 -0.63 -3.40 -5.25
C CYS A 19 -1.32 -2.20 -4.58
N MET A 20 -1.72 -2.35 -3.32
CA MET A 20 -2.31 -1.27 -2.54
C MET A 20 -1.48 -1.03 -1.27
N TYR A 21 -1.08 0.23 -1.10
CA TYR A 21 -0.31 0.69 0.05
C TYR A 21 -1.23 1.55 0.91
N VAL A 22 -1.25 1.28 2.20
CA VAL A 22 -2.16 1.95 3.13
C VAL A 22 -1.36 2.50 4.29
N TRP A 23 -1.37 3.82 4.47
CA TRP A 23 -0.88 4.48 5.68
C TRP A 23 -2.06 4.57 6.65
N ASP A 24 -2.04 3.70 7.67
CA ASP A 24 -3.03 3.68 8.73
C ASP A 24 -2.53 4.54 9.90
N PHE A 25 -3.08 5.74 10.01
CA PHE A 25 -2.72 6.73 11.04
C PHE A 25 -3.27 6.35 12.42
N GLY A 26 -4.30 5.51 12.48
CA GLY A 26 -4.81 4.98 13.75
C GLY A 26 -3.88 3.93 14.36
N ARG A 27 -3.22 3.14 13.52
CA ARG A 27 -2.31 2.05 13.94
C ARG A 27 -0.83 2.41 13.85
N ASN A 28 -0.47 3.54 13.25
CA ASN A 28 0.92 3.91 12.93
C ASN A 28 1.64 2.83 12.13
N LYS A 29 0.98 2.32 11.07
CA LYS A 29 1.51 1.25 10.22
C LYS A 29 1.36 1.56 8.74
N ILE A 30 2.26 1.00 7.95
CA ILE A 30 2.12 0.88 6.50
C ILE A 30 1.67 -0.54 6.20
N ILE A 31 0.48 -0.70 5.63
CA ILE A 31 -0.03 -2.00 5.20
C ILE A 31 0.19 -2.14 3.71
N VAL A 32 0.75 -3.27 3.28
CA VAL A 32 0.98 -3.61 1.88
C VAL A 32 0.09 -4.79 1.50
N LEU A 33 -0.67 -4.61 0.44
CA LEU A 33 -1.55 -5.62 -0.15
C LEU A 33 -1.11 -5.87 -1.59
N ASP A 34 -0.68 -7.10 -1.88
CA ASP A 34 -0.40 -7.57 -3.24
C ASP A 34 -1.22 -8.82 -3.50
N PRO A 35 -2.37 -8.70 -4.20
CA PRO A 35 -3.26 -9.84 -4.42
C PRO A 35 -2.60 -11.02 -5.15
N MET A 36 -1.59 -10.78 -5.96
CA MET A 36 -0.95 -11.83 -6.73
C MET A 36 0.02 -12.66 -5.89
N ASP A 37 0.77 -11.98 -5.02
CA ASP A 37 1.93 -12.57 -4.35
C ASP A 37 1.76 -12.72 -2.83
N MET A 38 0.69 -12.17 -2.22
CA MET A 38 0.38 -12.41 -0.80
C MET A 38 0.29 -13.90 -0.40
N PRO A 39 -0.11 -14.87 -1.26
CA PRO A 39 -0.07 -16.28 -0.88
C PRO A 39 1.35 -16.85 -0.70
N LEU A 40 2.39 -16.14 -1.16
CA LEU A 40 3.79 -16.57 -1.06
C LEU A 40 4.39 -16.23 0.32
N GLY A 41 3.65 -15.56 1.19
CA GLY A 41 4.03 -15.28 2.57
C GLY A 41 4.74 -13.94 2.76
N GLU A 42 4.88 -13.56 4.03
CA GLU A 42 5.37 -12.24 4.46
C GLU A 42 6.81 -11.97 4.04
N GLU A 43 7.71 -12.96 4.13
CA GLU A 43 9.13 -12.79 3.77
C GLU A 43 9.32 -12.47 2.27
N TYR A 44 8.57 -13.17 1.42
CA TYR A 44 8.57 -12.93 -0.02
C TYR A 44 8.06 -11.52 -0.33
N MET A 45 6.93 -11.15 0.27
CA MET A 45 6.33 -9.83 0.14
C MET A 45 7.30 -8.73 0.60
N ALA A 46 7.96 -8.90 1.74
CA ALA A 46 8.94 -7.96 2.26
C ALA A 46 10.13 -7.77 1.32
N THR A 47 10.56 -8.84 0.65
CA THR A 47 11.64 -8.76 -0.33
C THR A 47 11.20 -8.03 -1.60
N LYS A 48 10.04 -8.38 -2.17
CA LYS A 48 9.50 -7.74 -3.39
C LYS A 48 9.27 -6.24 -3.19
N HIS A 49 8.69 -5.85 -2.05
CA HIS A 49 8.21 -4.49 -1.81
C HIS A 49 9.23 -3.56 -1.16
N ARG A 50 10.40 -4.07 -0.73
CA ARG A 50 11.42 -3.33 0.03
C ARG A 50 11.76 -1.96 -0.55
N HIS A 51 12.06 -1.94 -1.85
CA HIS A 51 12.48 -0.72 -2.53
C HIS A 51 11.31 0.27 -2.68
N SER A 52 10.16 -0.22 -3.17
CA SER A 52 8.97 0.61 -3.38
C SER A 52 8.40 1.18 -2.08
N VAL A 53 8.41 0.41 -0.98
CA VAL A 53 8.01 0.92 0.35
C VAL A 53 8.94 2.03 0.82
N SER A 54 10.25 1.88 0.61
CA SER A 54 11.22 2.93 0.96
C SER A 54 10.92 4.23 0.21
N ILE A 55 10.71 4.16 -1.11
CA ILE A 55 10.37 5.33 -1.94
C ILE A 55 9.06 5.97 -1.47
N MET A 56 8.01 5.16 -1.34
CA MET A 56 6.69 5.67 -0.97
C MET A 56 6.67 6.26 0.44
N ARG A 57 7.44 5.69 1.37
CA ARG A 57 7.61 6.24 2.72
C ARG A 57 8.22 7.63 2.67
N ALA A 58 9.30 7.82 1.93
CA ALA A 58 9.95 9.12 1.77
C ALA A 58 8.98 10.14 1.14
N ALA A 59 8.30 9.76 0.05
CA ALA A 59 7.32 10.61 -0.62
C ALA A 59 6.15 11.02 0.29
N MET A 60 5.62 10.08 1.09
CA MET A 60 4.55 10.37 2.03
C MET A 60 5.02 11.27 3.18
N GLN A 61 6.24 11.08 3.68
CA GLN A 61 6.82 11.95 4.69
C GLN A 61 6.98 13.38 4.17
N GLU A 62 7.48 13.55 2.95
CA GLU A 62 7.58 14.84 2.28
C GLU A 62 6.19 15.48 2.08
N ALA A 63 5.22 14.72 1.57
CA ALA A 63 3.84 15.20 1.39
C ALA A 63 3.23 15.64 2.72
N LYS A 64 3.43 14.87 3.80
CA LYS A 64 2.99 15.23 5.14
C LYS A 64 3.64 16.54 5.61
N GLN A 65 4.95 16.71 5.44
CA GLN A 65 5.65 17.93 5.84
C GLN A 65 5.13 19.16 5.07
N ARG A 66 4.83 18.99 3.79
CA ARG A 66 4.37 20.06 2.91
C ARG A 66 2.91 20.47 3.16
N TYR A 67 2.01 19.50 3.29
CA TYR A 67 0.56 19.77 3.32
C TYR A 67 -0.06 19.68 4.72
N PHE A 68 0.60 18.97 5.64
CA PHE A 68 0.10 18.72 6.99
C PHE A 68 1.19 18.91 8.07
N PRO A 69 1.90 20.07 8.09
CA PRO A 69 3.10 20.28 8.90
C PRO A 69 2.88 20.04 10.40
N ASN A 70 1.68 20.37 10.91
CA ASN A 70 1.32 20.26 12.32
C ASN A 70 0.93 18.84 12.76
N THR A 71 0.89 17.87 11.85
CA THR A 71 0.55 16.49 12.22
C THR A 71 1.73 15.88 13.00
N PRO A 72 1.54 15.37 14.23
CA PRO A 72 2.65 14.87 15.05
C PRO A 72 3.22 13.52 14.57
N ALA A 73 2.55 12.85 13.62
CA ALA A 73 2.98 11.54 13.13
C ALA A 73 4.34 11.63 12.41
N ASN A 74 5.35 11.00 13.00
CA ASN A 74 6.57 10.63 12.29
C ASN A 74 6.34 9.27 11.62
N MET A 75 6.16 9.26 10.31
CA MET A 75 5.86 8.03 9.55
C MET A 75 7.12 7.19 9.25
N GLU A 76 8.32 7.68 9.56
CA GLU A 76 9.57 6.97 9.28
C GLU A 76 9.75 5.73 10.15
N THR A 77 9.24 5.77 11.38
CA THR A 77 9.35 4.69 12.37
C THR A 77 8.21 3.68 12.27
N TRP A 78 7.26 3.88 11.37
CA TRP A 78 6.08 3.02 11.24
C TRP A 78 6.47 1.65 10.69
N GLY A 79 6.02 0.61 11.40
CA GLY A 79 6.17 -0.78 10.96
C GLY A 79 5.42 -1.04 9.66
N ILE A 80 5.90 -2.02 8.90
CA ILE A 80 5.25 -2.48 7.68
C ILE A 80 4.54 -3.80 7.98
N GLU A 81 3.31 -3.95 7.52
CA GLU A 81 2.50 -5.15 7.67
C GLU A 81 2.11 -5.67 6.28
N TYR A 82 2.47 -6.91 5.98
CA TYR A 82 2.12 -7.57 4.72
C TYR A 82 0.91 -8.45 4.96
N LEU A 83 -0.26 -8.02 4.50
CA LEU A 83 -1.50 -8.72 4.79
C LEU A 83 -1.88 -9.70 3.69
N THR A 84 -2.35 -10.86 4.13
CA THR A 84 -3.05 -11.82 3.27
C THR A 84 -4.54 -11.62 3.44
N VAL A 85 -5.23 -11.36 2.33
CA VAL A 85 -6.69 -11.25 2.28
C VAL A 85 -7.22 -12.44 1.48
N CYS A 86 -8.07 -13.25 2.09
CA CYS A 86 -8.67 -14.40 1.44
C CYS A 86 -9.36 -13.96 0.13
N GLU A 87 -9.23 -14.79 -0.90
CA GLU A 87 -9.84 -14.58 -2.23
C GLU A 87 -9.37 -13.35 -3.02
N ALA A 88 -8.55 -12.46 -2.45
CA ALA A 88 -8.10 -11.23 -3.11
C ALA A 88 -7.45 -11.51 -4.48
N ARG A 89 -6.63 -12.57 -4.59
CA ARG A 89 -6.04 -13.03 -5.85
C ARG A 89 -7.10 -13.34 -6.92
N GLN A 90 -8.14 -14.07 -6.53
CA GLN A 90 -9.18 -14.51 -7.45
C GLN A 90 -9.99 -13.31 -7.94
N HIS A 91 -10.34 -12.40 -7.04
CA HIS A 91 -11.01 -11.14 -7.40
C HIS A 91 -10.15 -10.28 -8.33
N TYR A 92 -8.86 -10.14 -8.02
CA TYR A 92 -7.92 -9.39 -8.85
C TYR A 92 -7.86 -9.94 -10.29
N ILE A 93 -7.67 -11.26 -10.44
CA ILE A 93 -7.61 -11.90 -11.76
C ILE A 93 -8.93 -11.72 -12.52
N ARG A 94 -10.08 -11.82 -11.84
CA ARG A 94 -11.40 -11.58 -12.46
C ARG A 94 -11.53 -10.15 -12.96
N SER A 95 -11.13 -9.16 -12.16
CA SER A 95 -11.18 -7.74 -12.53
C SER A 95 -10.27 -7.43 -13.72
N VAL A 96 -9.02 -7.91 -13.70
CA VAL A 96 -8.07 -7.71 -14.82
C VAL A 96 -8.60 -8.35 -16.11
N ARG A 97 -9.14 -9.57 -16.03
CA ARG A 97 -9.76 -10.25 -17.19
C ARG A 97 -10.97 -9.48 -17.73
N HIS A 98 -11.78 -8.89 -16.85
CA HIS A 98 -12.90 -8.07 -17.27
C HIS A 98 -12.41 -6.84 -18.04
N VAL A 99 -11.47 -6.08 -17.49
CA VAL A 99 -10.90 -4.90 -18.17
C VAL A 99 -10.29 -5.27 -19.52
N LEU A 100 -9.51 -6.37 -19.59
CA LEU A 100 -8.88 -6.82 -20.84
C LEU A 100 -9.91 -7.18 -21.93
N ARG A 101 -11.09 -7.71 -21.56
CA ARG A 101 -12.16 -8.01 -22.53
C ARG A 101 -12.85 -6.77 -23.08
N GLU A 102 -12.82 -5.66 -22.35
CA GLU A 102 -13.45 -4.40 -22.80
C GLU A 102 -12.52 -3.60 -23.72
N ILE A 103 -11.21 -3.87 -23.70
CA ILE A 103 -10.20 -3.09 -24.43
C ILE A 103 -9.48 -3.85 -25.55
N LEU A 104 -9.67 -5.17 -25.65
CA LEU A 104 -9.15 -6.04 -26.71
C LEU A 104 -10.30 -6.64 -27.50
#